data_AF-A0A0S7EX83-F1
#
_entry.id   AF-A0A0S7EX83-F1
#
_cell.length_a   1.000
_cell.length_b   1.000
_cell.length_c   1.000
_cell.angle_alpha   90.00
_cell.angle_beta   90.00
_cell.angle_gamma   90.00
#
_symmetry.space_group_name_H-M   'P 1'
#
loop_
_entity.id
_entity.type
_entity.pdbx_description
1 polymer ?
#
loop_
_entity_poly.entity_id
_entity_poly.type
_entity_poly.pdbx_seq_one_letter_code
_entity_poly.pdbx_strand_id
1 'polypeptide(L)'
;MASQLGDCTGVKDHTFMTLRVIGNMAPAVIPVSPALRTAVIQCVKEPAASQIVQQAAIQVYRQIPVPDETRDVFMQVLLDNSNPVQERIAAYLIIMKDPQPSELTQLINVLSSEPDQQFRSFVISHITNILSSTESETEALRQKIQDALQGNEIGPTMDPIKFSRNYKIGSVQGNMIFEGVSYLPKEVMLEMTLRAFGFEIDMMEIGITGEKFEPTIEALFGENGF
;
A
#
# COMPACT_ATOMS: atom_id res chain seq x y z
N MET A 1 12.33 -3.21 21.86
CA MET A 1 12.04 -2.94 20.44
C MET A 1 11.78 -1.45 20.20
N ALA A 2 10.87 -0.79 20.93
CA ALA A 2 10.60 0.64 20.74
C ALA A 2 11.85 1.54 20.83
N SER A 3 12.71 1.33 21.84
CA SER A 3 13.96 2.09 22.00
C SER A 3 14.99 1.89 20.88
N GLN A 4 14.87 0.83 20.07
CA GLN A 4 15.78 0.56 18.95
C GLN A 4 15.45 1.40 17.72
N LEU A 5 14.23 1.96 17.65
CA LEU A 5 13.81 2.84 16.55
C LEU A 5 14.33 4.28 16.74
N GLY A 6 14.65 4.69 17.97
CA GLY A 6 15.15 6.03 18.27
C GLY A 6 14.19 7.11 17.78
N ASP A 7 14.73 8.11 17.08
CA ASP A 7 13.98 9.16 16.39
C ASP A 7 13.72 8.84 14.90
N CYS A 8 13.98 7.61 14.47
CA CYS A 8 13.83 7.14 13.09
C CYS A 8 14.82 7.75 12.06
N THR A 9 15.73 8.62 12.50
CA THR A 9 16.78 9.25 11.66
C THR A 9 18.15 8.59 11.78
N GLY A 10 18.26 7.54 12.60
CA GLY A 10 19.46 6.74 12.79
C GLY A 10 19.95 6.02 11.51
N VAL A 11 20.90 5.10 11.66
CA VAL A 11 21.46 4.35 10.53
C VAL A 11 20.35 3.67 9.72
N LYS A 12 20.14 4.12 8.48
CA LYS A 12 19.04 3.73 7.57
C LYS A 12 18.77 2.22 7.61
N ASP A 13 19.83 1.42 7.39
CA ASP A 13 19.71 -0.04 7.32
C ASP A 13 19.32 -0.68 8.65
N HIS A 14 19.82 -0.17 9.78
CA HIS A 14 19.48 -0.70 11.10
C HIS A 14 18.02 -0.43 11.46
N THR A 15 17.56 0.82 11.25
CA THR A 15 16.17 1.21 11.52
C THR A 15 15.21 0.44 10.60
N PHE A 16 15.54 0.35 9.31
CA PHE A 16 14.78 -0.44 8.33
C PHE A 16 14.66 -1.90 8.75
N MET A 17 15.77 -2.58 9.06
CA MET A 17 15.75 -3.99 9.46
C MET A 17 14.98 -4.20 10.78
N THR A 18 15.11 -3.27 11.72
CA THR A 18 14.34 -3.31 12.98
C THR A 18 12.84 -3.24 12.72
N LEU A 19 12.39 -2.34 11.83
CA LEU A 19 10.98 -2.24 11.43
C LEU A 19 10.48 -3.51 10.72
N ARG A 20 11.30 -4.14 9.87
CA ARG A 20 10.96 -5.42 9.23
C ARG A 20 10.73 -6.54 10.26
N VAL A 21 11.60 -6.63 11.28
CA VAL A 21 11.42 -7.59 12.38
C VAL A 21 10.14 -7.30 13.16
N ILE A 22 9.89 -6.03 13.50
CA ILE A 22 8.67 -5.62 14.18
C ILE A 22 7.43 -5.98 13.35
N GLY A 23 7.45 -5.74 12.04
CA GLY A 23 6.34 -6.05 11.13
C GLY A 23 5.99 -7.54 11.10
N ASN A 24 6.99 -8.43 11.10
CA ASN A 24 6.75 -9.88 11.18
C ASN A 24 6.19 -10.33 12.54
N MET A 25 6.53 -9.62 13.61
CA MET A 25 6.03 -9.89 14.95
C MET A 25 4.75 -9.10 15.28
N ALA A 26 4.28 -8.26 14.36
CA ALA A 26 3.27 -7.24 14.63
C ALA A 26 2.00 -7.79 15.29
N PRO A 27 1.43 -8.93 14.86
CA PRO A 27 0.26 -9.53 15.51
C PRO A 27 0.46 -9.80 17.00
N ALA A 28 1.68 -10.13 17.42
CA ALA A 28 1.99 -10.44 18.81
C ALA A 28 2.40 -9.21 19.63
N VAL A 29 3.09 -8.23 19.01
CA VAL A 29 3.77 -7.15 19.77
C VAL A 29 3.05 -5.81 19.72
N ILE A 30 2.35 -5.50 18.63
CA ILE A 30 1.69 -4.20 18.45
C ILE A 30 0.47 -4.04 19.38
N PRO A 31 -0.44 -5.04 19.52
CA PRO A 31 -1.62 -4.89 20.37
C PRO A 31 -1.27 -4.66 21.86
N VAL A 32 -0.18 -5.27 22.33
CA VAL A 32 0.20 -5.30 23.76
C VAL A 32 1.24 -4.24 24.14
N SER A 33 1.78 -3.47 23.18
CA SER A 33 2.84 -2.49 23.43
C SER A 33 2.48 -1.10 22.89
N PRO A 34 1.84 -0.24 23.71
CA PRO A 34 1.57 1.15 23.35
C PRO A 34 2.84 1.92 22.96
N ALA A 35 3.94 1.72 23.70
CA ALA A 35 5.21 2.38 23.41
C ALA A 35 5.78 2.01 22.03
N LEU A 36 5.61 0.76 21.60
CA LEU A 36 6.03 0.32 20.27
C LEU A 36 5.13 0.90 19.18
N ARG A 37 3.81 0.94 19.41
CA ARG A 37 2.85 1.62 18.52
C ARG A 37 3.28 3.07 18.28
N THR A 38 3.51 3.82 19.35
CA THR A 38 3.94 5.22 19.25
C THR A 38 5.24 5.37 18.48
N ALA A 39 6.25 4.53 18.75
CA ALA A 39 7.54 4.61 18.06
C ALA A 39 7.43 4.28 16.55
N VAL A 40 6.62 3.29 16.18
CA VAL A 40 6.40 2.98 14.75
C VAL A 40 5.66 4.13 14.06
N ILE A 41 4.61 4.66 14.68
CA ILE A 41 3.87 5.81 14.13
C ILE A 41 4.73 7.07 14.02
N GLN A 42 5.66 7.28 14.95
CA GLN A 42 6.65 8.34 14.83
C GLN A 42 7.48 8.17 13.57
N CYS A 43 7.95 6.96 13.25
CA CYS A 43 8.70 6.70 12.03
C CYS A 43 7.87 6.91 10.75
N VAL A 44 6.55 6.71 10.79
CA VAL A 44 5.66 7.05 9.66
C VAL A 44 5.62 8.56 9.44
N LYS A 45 5.61 9.36 10.51
CA LYS A 45 5.43 10.82 10.46
C LYS A 45 6.73 11.62 10.33
N GLU A 46 7.87 11.03 10.65
CA GLU A 46 9.15 11.74 10.77
C GLU A 46 9.67 12.18 9.39
N PRO A 47 9.64 13.49 9.05
CA PRO A 47 10.03 13.96 7.72
C PRO A 47 11.53 13.81 7.45
N ALA A 48 12.36 13.73 8.50
CA ALA A 48 13.79 13.50 8.37
C ALA A 48 14.16 12.01 8.19
N ALA A 49 13.21 11.08 8.39
CA ALA A 49 13.43 9.68 8.12
C ALA A 49 13.52 9.43 6.61
N SER A 50 14.36 8.48 6.19
CA SER A 50 14.44 8.12 4.78
C SER A 50 13.16 7.43 4.30
N GLN A 51 12.82 7.56 3.02
CA GLN A 51 11.67 6.91 2.38
C GLN A 51 11.54 5.40 2.72
N ILE A 52 12.64 4.64 2.67
CA ILE A 52 12.58 3.19 2.99
C ILE A 52 12.17 2.92 4.44
N VAL A 53 12.52 3.82 5.37
CA VAL A 53 12.19 3.71 6.80
C VAL A 53 10.72 4.04 7.00
N GLN A 54 10.22 5.12 6.38
CA GLN A 54 8.80 5.48 6.42
C GLN A 54 7.93 4.36 5.82
N GLN A 55 8.31 3.83 4.65
CA GLN A 55 7.64 2.68 4.03
C GLN A 55 7.67 1.44 4.91
N ALA A 56 8.82 1.08 5.48
CA ALA A 56 8.92 -0.07 6.38
C ALA A 56 8.06 0.11 7.64
N ALA A 57 7.92 1.34 8.15
CA ALA A 57 7.06 1.66 9.28
C ALA A 57 5.58 1.51 8.94
N ILE A 58 5.15 1.95 7.75
CA ILE A 58 3.78 1.72 7.25
C ILE A 58 3.51 0.20 7.14
N GLN A 59 4.46 -0.55 6.57
CA GLN A 59 4.35 -1.99 6.36
C GLN A 59 4.32 -2.82 7.65
N VAL A 60 4.63 -2.25 8.83
CA VAL A 60 4.41 -2.93 10.12
C VAL A 60 2.94 -3.34 10.30
N TYR A 61 2.01 -2.56 9.74
CA TYR A 61 0.58 -2.81 9.88
C TYR A 61 0.01 -3.78 8.82
N ARG A 62 0.84 -4.33 7.93
CA ARG A 62 0.40 -5.16 6.79
C ARG A 62 -0.41 -6.39 7.19
N GLN A 63 -0.14 -6.98 8.35
CA GLN A 63 -0.81 -8.21 8.85
C GLN A 63 -1.75 -7.98 10.04
N ILE A 64 -1.90 -6.73 10.51
CA ILE A 64 -2.77 -6.41 11.65
C ILE A 64 -3.78 -5.31 11.31
N PRO A 65 -4.95 -5.25 11.95
CA PRO A 65 -5.83 -4.09 11.86
C PRO A 65 -5.11 -2.83 12.37
N VAL A 66 -5.43 -1.68 11.77
CA VAL A 66 -4.92 -0.39 12.23
C VAL A 66 -5.67 0.01 13.51
N PRO A 67 -4.98 0.28 14.63
CA PRO A 67 -5.61 0.81 15.83
C PRO A 67 -6.30 2.15 15.56
N ASP A 68 -7.52 2.33 16.06
CA ASP A 68 -8.35 3.53 15.83
C ASP A 68 -7.59 4.85 16.07
N GLU A 69 -6.84 4.92 17.18
CA GLU A 69 -6.02 6.08 17.57
C GLU A 69 -4.91 6.46 16.58
N THR A 70 -4.59 5.59 15.61
CA THR A 70 -3.52 5.79 14.63
C THR A 70 -4.02 5.91 13.19
N ARG A 71 -5.32 5.71 12.94
CA ARG A 71 -5.88 5.69 11.58
C ARG A 71 -5.74 7.01 10.86
N ASP A 72 -5.94 8.12 11.57
CA ASP A 72 -5.77 9.48 11.04
C ASP A 72 -4.38 9.72 10.44
N VAL A 73 -3.35 9.04 10.97
CA VAL A 73 -1.99 9.13 10.44
C VAL A 73 -1.91 8.55 9.03
N PHE A 74 -2.49 7.37 8.82
CA PHE A 74 -2.50 6.73 7.51
C PHE A 74 -3.41 7.48 6.54
N MET A 75 -4.54 8.00 7.01
CA MET A 75 -5.40 8.87 6.20
C MET A 75 -4.67 10.16 5.78
N GLN A 76 -3.87 10.77 6.66
CA GLN A 76 -3.04 11.91 6.29
C GLN A 76 -1.99 11.53 5.25
N VAL A 77 -1.26 10.41 5.43
CA VAL A 77 -0.25 9.96 4.47
C VAL A 77 -0.87 9.70 3.10
N LEU A 78 -1.99 8.97 3.06
CA LEU A 78 -2.80 8.66 1.88
C LEU A 78 -3.21 9.91 1.08
N LEU A 79 -3.75 10.91 1.76
CA LEU A 79 -4.43 12.06 1.14
C LEU A 79 -3.50 13.24 0.83
N ASP A 80 -2.33 13.31 1.45
CA ASP A 80 -1.37 14.38 1.21
C ASP A 80 -0.53 14.08 -0.04
N ASN A 81 -0.77 14.87 -1.09
CA ASN A 81 -0.11 14.77 -2.38
C ASN A 81 1.39 15.12 -2.35
N SER A 82 1.92 15.65 -1.25
CA SER A 82 3.36 15.85 -1.07
C SER A 82 4.11 14.57 -0.73
N ASN A 83 3.42 13.53 -0.28
CA ASN A 83 4.03 12.23 0.01
C ASN A 83 4.31 11.45 -1.28
N PRO A 84 5.38 10.64 -1.32
CA PRO A 84 5.66 9.75 -2.43
C PRO A 84 4.51 8.77 -2.72
N VAL A 85 4.25 8.49 -3.99
CA VAL A 85 3.14 7.63 -4.44
C VAL A 85 3.13 6.26 -3.77
N GLN A 86 4.31 5.66 -3.53
CA GLN A 86 4.41 4.34 -2.89
C GLN A 86 3.96 4.37 -1.43
N GLU A 87 4.26 5.46 -0.70
CA GLU A 87 3.82 5.62 0.69
C GLU A 87 2.31 5.84 0.76
N ARG A 88 1.78 6.65 -0.16
CA ARG A 88 0.33 6.87 -0.30
C ARG A 88 -0.39 5.56 -0.61
N ILE A 89 0.11 4.76 -1.55
CA ILE A 89 -0.44 3.44 -1.89
C ILE A 89 -0.31 2.45 -0.73
N ALA A 90 0.82 2.44 -0.02
CA ALA A 90 0.98 1.59 1.14
C ALA A 90 -0.02 1.96 2.24
N ALA A 91 -0.16 3.23 2.58
CA ALA A 91 -1.16 3.70 3.56
C ALA A 91 -2.60 3.39 3.12
N TYR A 92 -2.90 3.54 1.83
CA TYR A 92 -4.17 3.11 1.24
C TYR A 92 -4.45 1.62 1.48
N LEU A 93 -3.51 0.74 1.15
CA LEU A 93 -3.66 -0.70 1.34
C LEU A 93 -3.86 -1.04 2.83
N ILE A 94 -3.14 -0.36 3.74
CA ILE A 94 -3.29 -0.52 5.18
C ILE A 94 -4.70 -0.15 5.66
N ILE A 95 -5.26 0.98 5.19
CA ILE A 95 -6.63 1.41 5.52
C ILE A 95 -7.68 0.46 4.92
N MET A 96 -7.50 0.04 3.67
CA MET A 96 -8.48 -0.77 2.93
C MET A 96 -8.67 -2.19 3.46
N LYS A 97 -7.81 -2.67 4.37
CA LYS A 97 -8.02 -3.95 5.06
C LYS A 97 -9.29 -3.98 5.88
N ASP A 98 -9.57 -2.88 6.58
CA ASP A 98 -10.83 -2.68 7.30
C ASP A 98 -11.10 -1.18 7.41
N PRO A 99 -11.64 -0.56 6.34
CA PRO A 99 -11.88 0.86 6.30
C PRO A 99 -13.16 1.22 7.06
N GLN A 100 -13.14 2.39 7.69
CA GLN A 100 -14.33 2.99 8.30
C GLN A 100 -15.17 3.69 7.21
N PRO A 101 -16.50 3.77 7.37
CA PRO A 101 -17.36 4.42 6.38
C PRO A 101 -16.93 5.86 6.04
N SER A 102 -16.53 6.65 7.05
CA SER A 102 -16.05 8.02 6.86
C SER A 102 -14.77 8.10 6.02
N GLU A 103 -13.85 7.15 6.20
CA GLU A 103 -12.60 7.07 5.45
C GLU A 103 -12.86 6.74 3.97
N LEU A 104 -13.78 5.81 3.69
CA LEU A 104 -14.19 5.50 2.33
C LEU A 104 -14.85 6.70 1.65
N THR A 105 -15.79 7.37 2.34
CA THR A 105 -16.44 8.57 1.81
C THR A 105 -15.41 9.66 1.52
N GLN A 106 -14.47 9.91 2.45
CA GLN A 106 -13.41 10.89 2.24
C GLN A 106 -12.53 10.54 1.05
N LEU A 107 -12.06 9.28 0.96
CA LEU A 107 -11.23 8.81 -0.15
C LEU A 107 -11.94 8.96 -1.50
N ILE A 108 -13.19 8.50 -1.60
CA ILE A 108 -13.97 8.55 -2.84
C ILE A 108 -14.20 10.01 -3.27
N ASN A 109 -14.52 10.90 -2.33
CA ASN A 109 -14.76 12.31 -2.62
C ASN A 109 -13.54 13.04 -3.20
N VAL A 110 -12.33 12.69 -2.74
CA VAL A 110 -11.11 13.34 -3.25
C VAL A 110 -10.60 12.71 -4.55
N LEU A 111 -10.97 11.45 -4.82
CA LEU A 111 -10.40 10.67 -5.93
C LEU A 111 -10.70 11.27 -7.31
N SER A 112 -11.84 11.95 -7.47
CA SER A 112 -12.19 12.64 -8.73
C SER A 112 -11.25 13.81 -9.05
N SER A 113 -10.69 14.45 -8.03
CA SER A 113 -9.77 15.58 -8.12
C SER A 113 -8.32 15.22 -7.84
N GLU A 114 -8.00 13.93 -7.72
CA GLU A 114 -6.65 13.44 -7.45
C GLU A 114 -5.69 13.83 -8.58
N PRO A 115 -4.63 14.63 -8.30
CA PRO A 115 -3.68 15.06 -9.31
C PRO A 115 -2.69 13.98 -9.72
N ASP A 116 -2.32 13.06 -8.82
CA ASP A 116 -1.40 11.97 -9.12
C ASP A 116 -2.14 10.82 -9.83
N GLN A 117 -1.94 10.74 -11.15
CA GLN A 117 -2.56 9.71 -11.98
C GLN A 117 -2.12 8.28 -11.58
N GLN A 118 -0.90 8.11 -11.04
CA GLN A 118 -0.41 6.81 -10.60
C GLN A 118 -1.19 6.35 -9.37
N PHE A 119 -1.29 7.21 -8.36
CA PHE A 119 -2.10 6.94 -7.17
C PHE A 119 -3.56 6.68 -7.55
N ARG A 120 -4.17 7.57 -8.35
CA ARG A 120 -5.56 7.45 -8.79
C ARG A 120 -5.84 6.14 -9.53
N SER A 121 -4.98 5.77 -10.48
CA SER A 121 -5.12 4.53 -11.24
C SER A 121 -5.10 3.31 -10.32
N PHE A 122 -4.16 3.29 -9.37
CA PHE A 122 -4.04 2.18 -8.42
C PHE A 122 -5.32 2.02 -7.61
N VAL A 123 -5.80 3.09 -6.99
CA VAL A 123 -7.02 3.08 -6.15
C VAL A 123 -8.24 2.65 -6.95
N ILE A 124 -8.45 3.22 -8.14
CA ILE A 124 -9.56 2.84 -9.02
C ILE A 124 -9.50 1.35 -9.33
N SER A 125 -8.33 0.84 -9.77
CA SER A 125 -8.19 -0.57 -10.14
C SER A 125 -8.45 -1.53 -8.97
N HIS A 126 -7.95 -1.21 -7.77
CA HIS A 126 -8.16 -2.02 -6.58
C HIS A 126 -9.63 -2.05 -6.15
N ILE A 127 -10.28 -0.87 -6.13
CA ILE A 127 -11.73 -0.78 -5.85
C ILE A 127 -12.54 -1.55 -6.90
N THR A 128 -12.19 -1.44 -8.19
CA THR A 128 -12.85 -2.21 -9.26
C THR A 128 -12.71 -3.72 -9.04
N ASN A 129 -11.53 -4.20 -8.63
CA ASN A 129 -11.32 -5.62 -8.34
C ASN A 129 -12.16 -6.09 -7.13
N ILE A 130 -12.31 -5.26 -6.09
CA ILE A 130 -13.18 -5.58 -4.95
C ILE A 130 -14.66 -5.61 -5.37
N LEU A 131 -15.10 -4.61 -6.14
CA LEU A 131 -16.48 -4.50 -6.63
C LEU A 131 -16.90 -5.63 -7.56
N SER A 132 -15.95 -6.16 -8.35
CA SER A 132 -16.18 -7.26 -9.29
C SER A 132 -15.94 -8.65 -8.69
N SER A 133 -15.32 -8.74 -7.51
CA SER A 133 -15.08 -10.02 -6.83
C SER A 133 -16.40 -10.68 -6.44
N THR A 134 -16.46 -12.00 -6.55
CA THR A 134 -17.58 -12.84 -6.10
C THR A 134 -17.27 -13.62 -4.82
N GLU A 135 -16.10 -13.37 -4.22
CA GLU A 135 -15.66 -14.02 -2.99
C GLU A 135 -16.45 -13.51 -1.77
N SER A 136 -16.73 -14.40 -0.82
CA SER A 136 -17.46 -14.07 0.40
C SER A 136 -16.69 -13.14 1.34
N GLU A 137 -15.37 -13.27 1.41
CA GLU A 137 -14.51 -12.43 2.26
C GLU A 137 -14.53 -10.96 1.85
N THR A 138 -14.70 -10.68 0.55
CA THR A 138 -14.78 -9.30 0.04
C THR A 138 -16.18 -8.73 0.11
N GLU A 139 -17.21 -9.52 0.48
CA GLU A 139 -18.61 -9.10 0.46
C GLU A 139 -18.89 -7.90 1.39
N ALA A 140 -18.41 -7.96 2.63
CA ALA A 140 -18.60 -6.87 3.58
C ALA A 140 -17.91 -5.58 3.12
N LEU A 141 -16.68 -5.68 2.61
CA LEU A 141 -15.94 -4.54 2.09
C LEU A 141 -16.61 -3.97 0.83
N ARG A 142 -17.08 -4.85 -0.07
CA ARG A 142 -17.83 -4.48 -1.28
C ARG A 142 -19.06 -3.66 -0.94
N GLN A 143 -19.83 -4.09 0.07
CA GLN A 143 -21.00 -3.34 0.53
C GLN A 143 -20.62 -1.96 1.08
N LYS A 144 -19.60 -1.88 1.95
CA LYS A 144 -19.10 -0.59 2.47
C LYS A 144 -18.70 0.38 1.36
N ILE A 145 -18.03 -0.13 0.31
CA ILE A 145 -17.63 0.68 -0.86
C ILE A 145 -18.86 1.13 -1.65
N GLN A 146 -19.82 0.24 -1.91
CA GLN A 146 -21.05 0.58 -2.63
C GLN A 146 -21.86 1.65 -1.89
N ASP A 147 -21.95 1.54 -0.57
CA ASP A 147 -22.62 2.53 0.28
C ASP A 147 -21.93 3.89 0.21
N ALA A 148 -20.59 3.90 0.21
CA ALA A 148 -19.81 5.13 0.10
C ALA A 148 -19.86 5.75 -1.31
N LEU A 149 -20.04 4.95 -2.36
CA LEU A 149 -20.23 5.43 -3.73
C LEU A 149 -21.62 6.04 -3.97
N GLN A 150 -22.64 5.62 -3.20
CA GLN A 150 -24.02 6.11 -3.31
C GLN A 150 -24.59 6.01 -4.74
N GLY A 151 -24.25 4.93 -5.44
CA GLY A 151 -24.68 4.69 -6.83
C GLY A 151 -23.85 5.38 -7.91
N ASN A 152 -22.82 6.16 -7.54
CA ASN A 152 -21.85 6.69 -8.49
C ASN A 152 -20.83 5.61 -8.90
N GLU A 153 -20.22 5.79 -10.07
CA GLU A 153 -19.08 4.97 -10.49
C GLU A 153 -17.78 5.51 -9.88
N ILE A 154 -16.85 4.63 -9.53
CA ILE A 154 -15.50 5.02 -9.04
C ILE A 154 -14.64 5.67 -10.15
N GLY A 155 -15.01 5.44 -11.41
CA GLY A 155 -14.30 5.90 -12.60
C GLY A 155 -13.69 4.76 -13.42
N PRO A 156 -13.25 5.04 -14.67
CA PRO A 156 -12.70 4.03 -15.55
C PRO A 156 -11.27 3.65 -15.16
N THR A 157 -10.90 2.38 -15.33
CA THR A 157 -9.51 1.95 -15.15
C THR A 157 -8.61 2.52 -16.24
N MET A 158 -7.38 2.91 -15.89
CA MET A 158 -6.40 3.46 -16.83
C MET A 158 -5.58 2.36 -17.53
N ASP A 159 -4.71 2.77 -18.46
CA ASP A 159 -3.80 1.89 -19.21
C ASP A 159 -2.93 1.05 -18.24
N PRO A 160 -3.09 -0.29 -18.22
CA PRO A 160 -2.43 -1.16 -17.25
C PRO A 160 -0.91 -1.25 -17.41
N ILE A 161 -0.35 -0.82 -18.54
CA ILE A 161 1.09 -0.86 -18.82
C ILE A 161 1.79 0.42 -18.35
N LYS A 162 1.07 1.54 -18.28
CA LYS A 162 1.64 2.87 -17.99
C LYS A 162 1.33 3.36 -16.57
N PHE A 163 0.24 2.85 -15.99
CA PHE A 163 -0.24 3.32 -14.71
C PHE A 163 -0.25 2.21 -13.67
N SER A 164 -0.03 2.62 -12.42
CA SER A 164 -0.06 1.77 -11.25
C SER A 164 -1.39 1.04 -11.16
N ARG A 165 -1.33 -0.24 -10.80
CA ARG A 165 -2.48 -1.13 -10.88
C ARG A 165 -2.40 -2.25 -9.85
N ASN A 166 -3.55 -2.54 -9.26
CA ASN A 166 -3.80 -3.79 -8.57
C ASN A 166 -4.38 -4.81 -9.57
N TYR A 167 -3.81 -6.00 -9.58
CA TYR A 167 -4.21 -7.15 -10.37
C TYR A 167 -4.77 -8.22 -9.44
N LYS A 168 -5.90 -8.82 -9.82
CA LYS A 168 -6.45 -10.00 -9.13
C LYS A 168 -6.92 -11.01 -10.16
N ILE A 169 -6.28 -12.18 -10.18
CA ILE A 169 -6.60 -13.29 -11.08
C ILE A 169 -6.69 -14.57 -10.24
N GLY A 170 -7.93 -14.97 -9.91
CA GLY A 170 -8.18 -16.09 -9.01
C GLY A 170 -7.49 -15.88 -7.66
N SER A 171 -6.67 -16.84 -7.26
CA SER A 171 -5.88 -16.82 -6.03
C SER A 171 -4.63 -15.95 -6.06
N VAL A 172 -4.32 -15.31 -7.20
CA VAL A 172 -3.12 -14.49 -7.36
C VAL A 172 -3.49 -13.02 -7.34
N GLN A 173 -2.86 -12.28 -6.44
CA GLN A 173 -2.97 -10.83 -6.35
C GLN A 173 -1.61 -10.20 -6.66
N GLY A 174 -1.62 -9.06 -7.35
CA GLY A 174 -0.41 -8.31 -7.66
C GLY A 174 -0.61 -6.81 -7.53
N ASN A 175 0.40 -6.11 -7.04
CA ASN A 175 0.47 -4.66 -7.02
C ASN A 175 1.64 -4.24 -7.90
N MET A 176 1.38 -3.41 -8.90
CA MET A 176 2.41 -2.80 -9.73
C MET A 176 2.34 -1.29 -9.53
N ILE A 177 3.43 -0.70 -9.05
CA ILE A 177 3.48 0.71 -8.68
C ILE A 177 4.54 1.40 -9.52
N PHE A 178 4.10 2.39 -10.29
CA PHE A 178 4.92 3.29 -11.07
C PHE A 178 5.02 4.65 -10.39
N GLU A 179 6.06 5.39 -10.73
CA GLU A 179 6.26 6.78 -10.31
C GLU A 179 6.49 7.64 -11.55
N GLY A 180 5.76 8.74 -11.68
CA GLY A 180 5.87 9.63 -12.83
C GLY A 180 5.54 8.94 -14.17
N VAL A 181 6.28 9.30 -15.21
CA VAL A 181 6.15 8.77 -16.59
C VAL A 181 7.28 7.76 -16.83
N SER A 182 7.24 6.63 -16.14
CA SER A 182 8.24 5.56 -16.28
C SER A 182 7.63 4.31 -16.93
N TYR A 183 8.44 3.59 -17.72
CA TYR A 183 8.06 2.29 -18.31
C TYR A 183 8.38 1.11 -17.39
N LEU A 184 9.15 1.34 -16.31
CA LEU A 184 9.50 0.31 -15.35
C LEU A 184 8.86 0.63 -14.00
N PRO A 185 8.21 -0.35 -13.35
CA PRO A 185 7.61 -0.12 -12.05
C PRO A 185 8.72 0.08 -11.01
N LYS A 186 8.47 1.01 -10.09
CA LYS A 186 9.33 1.26 -8.93
C LYS A 186 9.14 0.17 -7.87
N GLU A 187 7.94 -0.41 -7.79
CA GLU A 187 7.64 -1.53 -6.91
C GLU A 187 6.68 -2.53 -7.59
N VAL A 188 6.96 -3.81 -7.39
CA VAL A 188 6.10 -4.92 -7.78
C VAL A 188 5.93 -5.83 -6.56
N MET A 189 4.69 -6.11 -6.19
CA MET A 189 4.37 -7.15 -5.21
C MET A 189 3.45 -8.19 -5.84
N LEU A 190 3.69 -9.45 -5.53
CA LEU A 190 2.90 -10.61 -5.94
C LEU A 190 2.59 -11.45 -4.71
N GLU A 191 1.33 -11.82 -4.55
CA GLU A 191 0.82 -12.65 -3.46
C GLU A 191 -0.01 -13.80 -4.05
N MET A 192 0.16 -15.01 -3.53
CA MET A 192 -0.61 -16.18 -3.92
C MET A 192 -1.22 -16.86 -2.70
N THR A 193 -2.53 -17.02 -2.72
CA THR A 193 -3.28 -17.56 -1.58
C THR A 193 -4.04 -18.83 -1.95
N LEU A 194 -3.68 -19.97 -1.37
CA LEU A 194 -4.36 -21.24 -1.60
C LEU A 194 -5.63 -21.35 -0.74
N ARG A 195 -6.75 -21.66 -1.39
CA ARG A 195 -8.04 -21.92 -0.73
C ARG A 195 -8.42 -23.38 -0.91
N ALA A 196 -8.36 -24.15 0.16
CA ALA A 196 -8.69 -25.57 0.14
C ALA A 196 -9.27 -26.02 1.48
N PHE A 197 -10.32 -26.84 1.44
CA PHE A 197 -10.94 -27.44 2.64
C PHE A 197 -11.47 -26.41 3.66
N GLY A 198 -11.86 -25.21 3.21
CA GLY A 198 -12.31 -24.13 4.09
C GLY A 198 -11.18 -23.37 4.80
N PHE A 199 -9.92 -23.65 4.45
CA PHE A 199 -8.76 -22.91 4.91
C PHE A 199 -8.22 -21.99 3.81
N GLU A 200 -7.70 -20.84 4.23
CA GLU A 200 -6.96 -19.89 3.40
C GLU A 200 -5.50 -19.88 3.88
N ILE A 201 -4.57 -20.16 2.96
CA ILE A 201 -3.14 -20.27 3.23
C ILE A 201 -2.40 -19.34 2.29
N ASP A 202 -1.71 -18.33 2.84
CA ASP A 202 -0.73 -17.55 2.08
C ASP A 202 0.44 -18.46 1.72
N MET A 203 0.56 -18.76 0.43
CA MET A 203 1.57 -19.69 -0.10
C MET A 203 2.88 -18.98 -0.39
N MET A 204 2.81 -17.73 -0.85
CA MET A 204 3.94 -17.01 -1.41
C MET A 204 3.64 -15.52 -1.51
N GLU A 205 4.57 -14.71 -0.99
CA GLU A 205 4.63 -13.27 -1.19
C GLU A 205 6.02 -12.91 -1.77
N ILE A 206 6.05 -12.25 -2.93
CA ILE A 206 7.27 -11.76 -3.58
C ILE A 206 7.14 -10.25 -3.76
N GLY A 207 8.06 -9.49 -3.16
CA GLY A 207 8.16 -8.04 -3.34
C GLY A 207 9.50 -7.66 -3.98
N ILE A 208 9.47 -6.82 -5.01
CA ILE A 208 10.63 -6.25 -5.68
C ILE A 208 10.47 -4.73 -5.68
N THR A 209 11.43 -4.03 -5.07
CA THR A 209 11.50 -2.57 -5.09
C THR A 209 12.80 -2.16 -5.76
N GLY A 210 12.76 -1.19 -6.67
CA GLY A 210 13.99 -0.64 -7.25
C GLY A 210 14.02 0.86 -7.20
N GLU A 211 14.96 1.35 -6.41
CA GLU A 211 15.34 2.75 -6.40
C GLU A 211 16.12 3.14 -7.70
N LYS A 212 16.55 2.17 -8.53
CA LYS A 212 17.43 2.37 -9.71
C LYS A 212 17.11 1.46 -10.91
N PHE A 213 15.84 1.06 -11.08
CA PHE A 213 15.47 0.23 -12.22
C PHE A 213 15.40 0.97 -13.55
N GLU A 214 15.73 2.27 -13.63
CA GLU A 214 15.76 3.01 -14.90
C GLU A 214 17.16 3.00 -15.53
N PRO A 215 17.56 1.99 -16.31
CA PRO A 215 18.59 2.20 -17.32
C PRO A 215 18.03 3.17 -18.38
N THR A 216 18.89 4.01 -18.95
CA THR A 216 18.52 4.79 -20.14
C THR A 216 17.96 3.84 -21.20
N ILE A 217 16.88 4.20 -21.90
CA ILE A 217 16.31 3.41 -23.02
C ILE A 217 17.42 2.94 -23.98
N GLU A 218 18.42 3.79 -24.24
CA GLU A 218 19.61 3.50 -25.04
C GLU A 218 20.49 2.37 -24.49
N ALA A 219 20.53 2.17 -23.16
CA ALA A 219 21.31 1.11 -22.54
C ALA A 219 20.62 -0.27 -22.64
N LEU A 220 19.30 -0.31 -22.80
CA LEU A 220 18.55 -1.56 -23.00
C LEU A 220 18.35 -1.92 -24.48
N PHE A 221 18.18 -0.92 -25.34
CA PHE A 221 17.79 -1.12 -26.74
C PHE A 221 18.83 -0.61 -27.76
N GLY A 222 19.93 0.01 -27.33
CA GLY A 222 20.93 0.66 -28.20
C GLY A 222 20.42 2.01 -28.75
N GLU A 223 21.33 2.86 -29.26
CA GLU A 223 20.99 4.18 -29.84
C GLU A 223 19.94 4.12 -30.97
N ASN A 224 19.72 2.94 -31.57
CA ASN A 224 18.80 2.75 -32.70
C ASN A 224 17.53 1.98 -32.36
N GLY A 225 17.32 1.51 -31.13
CA GLY A 225 16.22 0.57 -30.84
C GLY A 225 16.29 -0.72 -31.68
N PHE A 226 15.29 -1.59 -31.59
CA PHE A 226 15.19 -2.77 -32.47
C PHE A 226 15.02 -2.40 -33.94
#